data_AF-A0A2H9U7X3-F1
#
_entry.id   AF-A0A2H9U7X3-F1
#
_cell.length_a   1.000
_cell.length_b   1.000
_cell.length_c   1.000
_cell.angle_alpha   90.00
_cell.angle_beta   90.00
_cell.angle_gamma   90.00
#
_symmetry.space_group_name_H-M   'P 1'
#
loop_
_entity.id
_entity.type
_entity.pdbx_description
1 polymer ?
#
loop_
_entity_poly.entity_id
_entity_poly.type
_entity_poly.pdbx_seq_one_letter_code
_entity_poly.pdbx_strand_id
1 'polypeptide(L)' 'RQLGINEQSLKDPCISIIVGASILADMMQRYGYSWEAVGAYNAGTAPERYTMRMRYANKVRERYQRLVKEK' A
#
# COMPACT_ATOMS: atom_id res chain seq x y z
N ARG A 1 -10.09 11.43 -9.34
CA ARG A 1 -9.19 12.56 -9.66
C ARG A 1 -8.04 12.00 -10.49
N GLN A 2 -7.92 12.31 -11.78
CA GLN A 2 -6.73 11.91 -12.56
C GLN A 2 -5.61 12.92 -12.26
N LEU A 3 -4.45 12.45 -11.82
CA LEU A 3 -3.33 13.30 -11.41
C LEU A 3 -2.50 13.81 -12.60
N GLY A 4 -2.84 13.47 -13.85
CA GLY A 4 -2.05 13.82 -15.03
C GLY A 4 -0.64 13.20 -15.04
N ILE A 5 -0.43 12.15 -14.24
CA ILE A 5 0.86 11.48 -14.02
C ILE A 5 1.04 10.42 -15.11
N ASN A 6 2.21 10.45 -15.76
CA ASN A 6 2.65 9.40 -16.67
C ASN A 6 3.80 8.60 -16.04
N GLU A 7 4.24 7.54 -16.70
CA GLU A 7 5.30 6.66 -16.18
C GLU A 7 6.62 7.41 -15.91
N GLN A 8 6.96 8.40 -16.74
CA GLN A 8 8.17 9.21 -16.55
C GLN A 8 8.10 10.04 -15.27
N SER A 9 6.92 10.53 -14.87
CA SER A 9 6.70 11.23 -13.61
C SER A 9 7.02 10.36 -12.39
N LEU A 10 6.88 9.03 -12.48
CA LEU A 10 7.19 8.11 -11.37
C LEU A 10 8.70 7.99 -11.10
N LYS A 11 9.57 8.49 -11.99
CA LYS A 11 11.01 8.58 -11.72
C LYS A 11 11.34 9.63 -10.66
N ASP A 12 10.43 10.59 -10.42
CA ASP A 12 10.54 11.49 -9.28
C ASP A 12 10.09 10.75 -7.99
N PRO A 13 10.96 10.66 -6.97
CA PRO A 13 10.67 9.92 -5.76
C PRO A 13 9.52 10.53 -4.94
N CYS A 14 9.37 11.86 -4.95
CA CYS A 14 8.28 12.55 -4.26
C CYS A 14 6.94 12.22 -4.92
N ILE A 15 6.90 12.24 -6.26
CA ILE A 15 5.70 11.84 -7.00
C ILE A 15 5.36 10.36 -6.73
N SER A 16 6.35 9.47 -6.76
CA SER A 16 6.16 8.05 -6.46
C SER A 16 5.56 7.81 -5.07
N ILE A 17 6.03 8.54 -4.05
CA ILE A 17 5.48 8.44 -2.69
C ILE A 17 4.02 8.88 -2.66
N ILE A 18 3.68 10.01 -3.30
CA ILE A 18 2.32 10.55 -3.30
C ILE A 18 1.35 9.62 -4.03
N VAL A 19 1.76 9.07 -5.19
CA VAL A 19 0.95 8.11 -5.95
C VAL A 19 0.77 6.80 -5.17
N GLY A 20 1.84 6.28 -4.58
CA GLY A 20 1.75 5.10 -3.73
C GLY A 20 0.79 5.30 -2.56
N ALA A 21 0.87 6.46 -1.89
CA ALA A 21 -0.03 6.82 -0.81
C ALA A 21 -1.49 6.94 -1.27
N SER A 22 -1.75 7.49 -2.47
CA SER A 22 -3.13 7.59 -2.98
C SER A 22 -3.73 6.22 -3.28
N ILE A 23 -2.96 5.30 -3.88
CA ILE A 23 -3.41 3.93 -4.13
C ILE A 23 -3.68 3.22 -2.80
N LEU A 24 -2.82 3.40 -1.79
CA LEU A 24 -3.04 2.83 -0.46
C LEU A 24 -4.32 3.40 0.19
N ALA A 25 -4.58 4.70 0.05
CA ALA A 25 -5.79 5.34 0.55
C ALA A 25 -7.05 4.73 -0.11
N ASP A 26 -7.01 4.45 -1.42
CA ASP A 26 -8.10 3.77 -2.12
C ASP A 26 -8.33 2.34 -1.58
N MET A 27 -7.26 1.63 -1.21
CA MET A 27 -7.38 0.32 -0.57
C MET A 27 -7.98 0.44 0.84
N MET A 28 -7.60 1.47 1.61
CA MET A 28 -8.17 1.72 2.94
C MET A 28 -9.65 2.10 2.88
N GLN A 29 -10.10 2.79 1.82
CA GLN A 29 -11.54 3.04 1.61
C GLN A 29 -12.33 1.74 1.40
N ARG A 30 -11.73 0.73 0.75
CA ARG A 30 -12.39 -0.55 0.44
C ARG A 30 -12.34 -1.56 1.59
N TYR A 31 -11.19 -1.67 2.25
CA TYR A 31 -10.91 -2.70 3.26
C TYR A 31 -10.83 -2.14 4.70
N GLY A 32 -11.14 -0.85 4.87
CA GLY A 32 -10.95 -0.13 6.13
C GLY A 32 -9.48 0.14 6.46
N TYR A 33 -9.24 0.80 7.59
CA TYR A 33 -7.90 0.95 8.17
C TYR A 33 -7.41 -0.38 8.73
N SER A 34 -7.00 -1.29 7.85
CA SER A 34 -6.67 -2.67 8.17
C SER A 34 -5.35 -3.12 7.55
N TRP A 35 -4.79 -4.19 8.10
CA TRP A 35 -3.64 -4.86 7.49
C TRP A 35 -3.98 -5.47 6.13
N GLU A 36 -5.23 -5.86 5.89
CA GLU A 36 -5.65 -6.32 4.57
C GLU A 36 -5.56 -5.19 3.52
N ALA A 37 -5.87 -3.94 3.87
CA ALA A 37 -5.70 -2.80 2.96
C ALA A 37 -4.23 -2.63 2.53
N VAL A 38 -3.28 -2.78 3.47
CA VAL A 38 -1.83 -2.78 3.18
C VAL A 38 -1.46 -3.94 2.26
N GLY A 39 -2.04 -5.12 2.48
CA GLY A 39 -1.88 -6.27 1.60
C GLY A 39 -2.47 -6.04 0.21
N ALA A 40 -3.64 -5.42 0.11
CA ALA A 40 -4.34 -5.12 -1.13
C ALA A 40 -3.59 -4.09 -1.98
N TYR A 41 -2.87 -3.17 -1.35
CA TYR A 41 -1.97 -2.25 -2.06
C TYR A 41 -0.90 -3.01 -2.86
N ASN A 42 -0.39 -4.13 -2.33
CA ASN A 42 0.63 -4.93 -3.00
C ASN A 42 0.05 -5.99 -3.95
N ALA A 43 -0.99 -6.71 -3.53
CA ALA A 43 -1.50 -7.85 -4.26
C ALA A 43 -2.80 -7.57 -5.03
N GLY A 44 -3.41 -6.39 -4.89
CA GLY A 44 -4.68 -6.05 -5.53
C GLY A 44 -5.91 -6.70 -4.88
N THR A 45 -7.07 -6.45 -5.48
CA THR A 45 -8.39 -6.69 -4.85
C THR A 45 -9.07 -8.01 -5.24
N ALA A 46 -8.47 -8.79 -6.13
CA ALA A 46 -9.05 -10.08 -6.54
C ALA A 46 -9.24 -11.01 -5.32
N PRO A 47 -10.40 -11.68 -5.18
CA PRO A 47 -10.70 -12.50 -4.00
C PRO A 47 -9.64 -13.59 -3.71
N GLU A 48 -9.14 -14.23 -4.76
CA GLU A 48 -8.17 -15.34 -4.69
C GLU A 48 -6.81 -14.90 -4.13
N ARG A 49 -6.57 -13.59 -4.08
CA ARG A 49 -5.30 -13.01 -3.63
C ARG A 49 -5.25 -12.74 -2.12
N TYR A 50 -6.28 -13.13 -1.36
CA TYR A 50 -6.34 -12.93 0.10
C TYR A 50 -5.06 -13.42 0.81
N THR A 51 -4.62 -14.65 0.54
CA THR A 51 -3.40 -15.20 1.16
C THR A 51 -2.15 -14.38 0.83
N MET A 52 -2.04 -13.86 -0.40
CA MET A 52 -0.93 -12.98 -0.79
C MET A 52 -0.99 -11.63 -0.09
N ARG A 53 -2.20 -11.03 0.03
CA ARG A 53 -2.42 -9.80 0.80
C ARG A 53 -1.91 -9.96 2.23
N MET A 54 -2.35 -11.01 2.91
CA MET A 54 -1.99 -11.25 4.31
C MET A 54 -0.49 -11.57 4.49
N ARG A 55 0.12 -12.29 3.54
CA ARG A 55 1.57 -12.54 3.55
C ARG A 55 2.38 -11.24 3.46
N TYR A 56 2.01 -10.33 2.55
CA TYR A 56 2.68 -9.04 2.43
C TYR A 56 2.44 -8.16 3.66
N ALA A 57 1.19 -8.07 4.10
CA ALA A 57 0.81 -7.26 5.26
C ALA A 57 1.57 -7.68 6.53
N ASN A 58 1.75 -8.98 6.76
CA ASN A 58 2.53 -9.48 7.90
C ASN A 58 4.00 -9.02 7.85
N LYS A 59 4.65 -9.07 6.67
CA LYS A 59 6.02 -8.56 6.51
C LYS A 59 6.13 -7.07 6.86
N VAL A 60 5.17 -6.27 6.38
CA VAL A 60 5.13 -4.83 6.68
C VAL A 60 4.89 -4.59 8.16
N ARG A 61 3.94 -5.32 8.77
CA ARG A 61 3.62 -5.23 10.20
C ARG A 61 4.82 -5.49 11.09
N GLU A 62 5.58 -6.55 10.81
CA GLU A 62 6.78 -6.90 11.56
C GLU A 62 7.84 -5.78 11.48
N ARG A 63 8.05 -5.21 10.27
CA ARG A 63 8.99 -4.09 10.12
C ARG A 63 8.49 -2.84 10.83
N TYR A 64 7.22 -2.51 10.70
CA TYR A 64 6.59 -1.35 11.35
C TYR A 64 6.69 -1.43 12.88
N GLN A 65 6.39 -2.59 13.46
CA GLN A 65 6.50 -2.82 14.90
C GLN A 65 7.91 -2.62 15.44
N ARG A 66 8.96 -3.00 14.67
CA ARG A 66 10.35 -2.70 15.04
C ARG A 66 10.64 -1.19 15.01
N LEU A 67 10.26 -0.52 13.92
CA LEU A 67 10.47 0.92 13.76
C LEU A 67 9.77 1.76 14.83
N VAL A 68 8.58 1.36 15.26
CA VAL A 68 7.83 2.06 16.32
C VAL A 68 8.48 1.88 17.69
N LYS A 69 9.14 0.74 17.95
CA LYS A 69 9.86 0.48 19.21
C LYS A 69 11.23 1.17 19.28
N GLU A 70 11.82 1.48 18.12
CA GLU A 70 13.10 2.18 18.00
C GLU A 70 12.95 3.71 18.17
N LYS A 71 11.71 4.23 18.22
CA LYS A 71 11.38 5.62 18.53
C LYS A 71 11.15 5.81 20.02
#